data_AF-A0A5C9DVJ8-F1
#
_entry.id   AF-A0A5C9DVJ8-F1
#
_cell.length_a   1.000
_cell.length_b   1.000
_cell.length_c   1.000
_cell.angle_alpha   90.00
_cell.angle_beta   90.00
_cell.angle_gamma   90.00
#
_symmetry.space_group_name_H-M   'P 1'
#
loop_
_entity.id
_entity.type
_entity.pdbx_description
1 polymer ?
#
loop_
_entity_poly.entity_id
_entity_poly.type
_entity_poly.pdbx_seq_one_letter_code
_entity_poly.pdbx_strand_id
1 'polypeptide(L)'
;MMNADESWDYSQIPKREWKWHFEPHHWMELEVNPKGLRYIGTDWTVLSGGAYFGGFQTFDSFLKDGGIQEMPDDVFLEVKECIITHRRKGGATLELSFISEIENFRLWRIFVRLDEKPIRMEEISEYKNEQEMSLYKGSILSGDHKISFVILLKSGDDQMKLSGGFEFPIEFGNYIIKLVAFRDEIGEIRVVLEDD
;
A
#
# COMPACT_ATOMS: atom_id res chain seq x y z
N MET A 1 18.06 11.35 -12.85
CA MET A 1 17.38 10.49 -13.83
C MET A 1 17.63 9.06 -13.42
N MET A 2 16.62 8.37 -12.87
CA MET A 2 16.70 6.92 -12.67
C MET A 2 16.53 6.28 -14.05
N ASN A 3 17.47 5.44 -14.47
CA ASN A 3 17.34 4.69 -15.71
C ASN A 3 16.11 3.80 -15.62
N ALA A 4 15.29 3.78 -16.67
CA ALA A 4 14.12 2.92 -16.83
C ALA A 4 14.46 1.41 -16.93
N ASP A 5 15.63 0.97 -16.46
CA ASP A 5 16.27 -0.30 -16.80
C ASP A 5 16.24 -1.37 -15.69
N GLU A 6 15.59 -1.11 -14.55
CA GLU A 6 15.47 -2.13 -13.48
C GLU A 6 14.07 -2.19 -12.86
N SER A 7 13.02 -2.25 -13.69
CA SER A 7 11.74 -2.78 -13.21
C SER A 7 11.83 -4.31 -13.08
N TRP A 8 11.09 -4.86 -12.12
CA TRP A 8 11.02 -6.31 -11.90
C TRP A 8 9.58 -6.81 -12.02
N ASP A 9 9.38 -7.87 -12.77
CA ASP A 9 8.14 -8.61 -12.83
C ASP A 9 8.14 -9.69 -11.75
N TYR A 10 7.16 -9.60 -10.85
CA TYR A 10 6.96 -10.50 -9.74
C TYR A 10 5.77 -11.46 -9.94
N SER A 11 5.18 -11.50 -11.14
CA SER A 11 4.01 -12.35 -11.48
C SER A 11 4.24 -13.85 -11.27
N GLN A 12 5.51 -14.27 -11.25
CA GLN A 12 5.91 -15.67 -11.15
C GLN A 12 6.25 -16.10 -9.72
N ILE A 13 6.20 -15.20 -8.73
CA ILE A 13 6.41 -15.59 -7.34
C ILE A 13 5.25 -16.50 -6.91
N PRO A 14 5.53 -17.73 -6.46
CA PRO A 14 4.48 -18.65 -6.04
C PRO A 14 3.76 -18.11 -4.82
N LYS A 15 2.45 -18.35 -4.76
CA LYS A 15 1.69 -18.12 -3.51
C LYS A 15 2.28 -19.01 -2.42
N ARG A 16 2.74 -18.39 -1.35
CA ARG A 16 3.32 -19.05 -0.20
C ARG A 16 2.97 -18.26 1.06
N GLU A 17 2.86 -18.98 2.15
CA GLU A 17 2.60 -18.44 3.48
C GLU A 17 3.79 -18.73 4.39
N TRP A 18 4.21 -17.72 5.14
CA TRP A 18 5.14 -17.85 6.25
C TRP A 18 4.44 -17.44 7.53
N LYS A 19 4.79 -18.08 8.64
CA LYS A 19 4.21 -17.79 9.94
C LYS A 19 5.29 -17.83 11.02
N TRP A 20 5.28 -16.83 11.89
CA TRP A 20 6.17 -16.79 13.04
C TRP A 20 5.46 -16.20 14.26
N HIS A 21 6.06 -16.41 15.43
CA HIS A 21 5.62 -15.79 16.66
C HIS A 21 6.13 -14.36 16.74
N PHE A 22 5.24 -13.41 17.03
CA PHE A 22 5.56 -12.00 17.19
C PHE A 22 5.64 -11.63 18.68
N GLU A 23 4.60 -11.97 19.44
CA GLU A 23 4.52 -11.80 20.91
C GLU A 23 3.91 -13.05 21.55
N PRO A 24 3.94 -13.20 22.88
CA PRO A 24 3.21 -14.27 23.56
C PRO A 24 1.73 -14.25 23.14
N HIS A 25 1.25 -15.34 22.53
CA HIS A 25 -0.10 -15.48 21.97
C HIS A 25 -0.39 -14.69 20.68
N HIS A 26 0.59 -13.99 20.09
CA HIS A 26 0.43 -13.30 18.82
C HIS A 26 1.33 -13.93 17.75
N TRP A 27 0.73 -14.24 16.59
CA TRP A 27 1.46 -14.77 15.45
C TRP A 27 1.27 -13.81 14.28
N MET A 28 2.32 -13.68 13.47
CA MET A 28 2.26 -12.96 12.21
C MET A 28 2.30 -13.96 11.06
N GLU A 29 1.42 -13.77 10.10
CA GLU A 29 1.36 -14.50 8.84
C GLU A 29 1.74 -13.55 7.71
N LEU A 30 2.54 -14.05 6.77
CA LEU A 30 2.95 -13.34 5.57
C LEU A 30 2.47 -14.11 4.36
N GLU A 31 1.73 -13.44 3.49
CA GLU A 31 1.23 -13.99 2.23
C GLU A 31 1.81 -13.23 1.04
N VAL A 32 2.23 -13.97 0.02
CA VAL A 32 2.55 -13.41 -1.31
C VAL A 32 1.27 -12.98 -2.03
N ASN A 33 1.20 -11.70 -2.37
CA ASN A 33 0.18 -11.11 -3.23
C ASN A 33 0.85 -10.68 -4.56
N PRO A 34 0.13 -10.71 -5.71
CA PRO A 34 0.62 -10.15 -6.98
C PRO A 34 1.26 -8.76 -6.92
N LYS A 35 0.92 -7.94 -5.90
CA LYS A 35 1.45 -6.57 -5.74
C LYS A 35 2.57 -6.43 -4.70
N GLY A 36 2.82 -7.47 -3.90
CA GLY A 36 3.75 -7.41 -2.77
C GLY A 36 3.49 -8.44 -1.69
N LEU A 37 3.90 -8.11 -0.48
CA LEU A 37 3.82 -8.93 0.72
C LEU A 37 2.75 -8.38 1.66
N ARG A 38 1.80 -9.23 2.03
CA ARG A 38 0.71 -8.90 2.96
C ARG A 38 0.96 -9.53 4.32
N TYR A 39 0.86 -8.74 5.37
CA TYR A 39 1.04 -9.16 6.76
C TYR A 39 -0.32 -9.23 7.45
N ILE A 40 -0.59 -10.35 8.11
CA ILE A 40 -1.82 -10.60 8.86
C ILE A 40 -1.40 -11.05 10.25
N GLY A 41 -1.76 -10.28 11.27
CA GLY A 41 -1.54 -10.68 12.64
C GLY A 41 -2.75 -11.45 13.15
N THR A 42 -2.53 -12.43 14.02
CA THR A 42 -3.60 -13.07 14.80
C THR A 42 -3.26 -12.93 16.27
N ASP A 43 -4.18 -12.34 17.02
CA ASP A 43 -4.13 -12.21 18.47
C ASP A 43 -5.05 -13.28 19.09
N TRP A 44 -4.52 -14.05 20.05
CA TRP A 44 -5.26 -15.09 20.78
C TRP A 44 -5.46 -14.75 22.27
N THR A 45 -5.37 -13.48 22.64
CA THR A 45 -5.73 -13.02 23.98
C THR A 45 -7.24 -13.19 24.23
N VAL A 46 -7.61 -13.29 25.51
CA VAL A 46 -9.00 -13.48 25.96
C VAL A 46 -9.92 -12.31 25.55
N LEU A 47 -9.35 -11.18 25.10
CA LEU A 47 -10.08 -9.95 24.76
C LEU A 47 -10.27 -9.73 23.25
N SER A 48 -9.39 -10.27 22.40
CA SER A 48 -9.35 -9.99 20.95
C SER A 48 -8.91 -11.21 20.15
N GLY A 49 -9.67 -12.32 20.23
CA GLY A 49 -9.43 -13.54 19.45
C GLY A 49 -9.71 -13.37 17.94
N GLY A 50 -8.92 -12.55 17.24
CA GLY A 50 -9.19 -12.15 15.86
C GLY A 50 -7.96 -11.87 15.02
N ALA A 51 -8.11 -12.06 13.71
CA ALA A 51 -7.13 -11.64 12.73
C ALA A 51 -7.23 -10.13 12.47
N TYR A 52 -6.09 -9.47 12.33
CA TYR A 52 -5.97 -8.07 11.95
C TYR A 52 -4.95 -7.90 10.81
N PHE A 53 -5.02 -6.79 10.08
CA PHE A 53 -4.03 -6.48 9.07
C PHE A 53 -2.78 -5.90 9.73
N GLY A 54 -1.66 -6.61 9.61
CA GLY A 54 -0.37 -6.20 10.15
C GLY A 54 0.39 -5.24 9.24
N GLY A 55 0.01 -5.13 7.97
CA GLY A 55 0.66 -4.21 7.02
C GLY A 55 0.77 -4.76 5.60
N PHE A 56 1.40 -3.96 4.74
CA PHE A 56 1.74 -4.32 3.37
C PHE A 56 3.11 -3.71 3.01
N GLN A 57 3.94 -4.48 2.31
CA GLN A 57 5.19 -4.01 1.72
C GLN A 57 5.24 -4.43 0.26
N THR A 58 5.72 -3.57 -0.65
CA THR A 58 6.01 -4.02 -2.02
C THR A 58 7.24 -4.93 -1.99
N PHE A 59 7.41 -5.77 -3.01
CA PHE A 59 8.62 -6.59 -3.13
C PHE A 59 9.88 -5.72 -3.18
N ASP A 60 9.80 -4.58 -3.88
CA ASP A 60 10.91 -3.63 -3.99
C ASP A 60 11.26 -3.01 -2.62
N SER A 61 10.25 -2.58 -1.84
CA SER A 61 10.52 -2.07 -0.49
C SER A 61 11.06 -3.16 0.43
N PHE A 62 10.57 -4.40 0.33
CA PHE A 62 11.08 -5.50 1.14
C PHE A 62 12.54 -5.82 0.84
N LEU A 63 12.94 -5.83 -0.44
CA LEU A 63 14.31 -6.10 -0.84
C LEU A 63 15.27 -4.97 -0.47
N LYS A 64 14.79 -3.72 -0.50
CA LYS A 64 15.57 -2.52 -0.24
C LYS A 64 15.69 -2.19 1.26
N ASP A 65 14.56 -2.18 1.94
CA ASP A 65 14.42 -1.67 3.30
C ASP A 65 14.38 -2.81 4.34
N GLY A 66 14.18 -4.06 3.88
CA GLY A 66 14.05 -5.24 4.73
C GLY A 66 12.60 -5.61 5.04
N GLY A 67 12.42 -6.71 5.77
CA GLY A 67 11.13 -7.09 6.34
C GLY A 67 10.67 -6.11 7.43
N ILE A 68 9.39 -6.22 7.82
CA ILE A 68 8.87 -5.49 8.97
C ILE A 68 9.72 -5.75 10.23
N GLN A 69 9.69 -4.79 11.15
CA GLN A 69 10.32 -4.93 12.46
C GLN A 69 9.83 -6.24 13.12
N GLU A 70 10.76 -7.01 13.69
CA GLU A 70 10.52 -8.32 14.35
C GLU A 70 10.26 -9.53 13.42
N MET A 71 10.47 -9.39 12.11
CA MET A 71 10.60 -10.57 11.23
C MET A 71 11.89 -11.36 11.60
N PRO A 72 11.80 -12.67 11.87
CA PRO A 72 12.97 -13.51 12.08
C PRO A 72 13.87 -13.59 10.86
N ASP A 73 15.19 -13.65 11.08
CA ASP A 73 16.19 -13.65 10.00
C ASP A 73 16.02 -14.83 9.04
N ASP A 74 15.64 -16.02 9.54
CA ASP A 74 15.41 -17.22 8.72
C ASP A 74 14.20 -17.04 7.80
N VAL A 75 13.10 -16.49 8.33
CA VAL A 75 11.92 -16.14 7.53
C VAL A 75 12.27 -15.07 6.49
N PHE A 76 13.00 -14.02 6.90
CA PHE A 76 13.43 -12.96 5.99
C PHE A 76 14.26 -13.52 4.83
N LEU A 77 15.25 -14.36 5.12
CA LEU A 77 16.12 -14.97 4.12
C LEU A 77 15.33 -15.86 3.16
N GLU A 78 14.39 -16.66 3.66
CA GLU A 78 13.56 -17.52 2.82
C GLU A 78 12.62 -16.72 1.89
N VAL A 79 11.99 -15.67 2.42
CA VAL A 79 11.15 -14.76 1.60
C VAL A 79 12.00 -14.07 0.54
N LYS A 80 13.16 -13.55 0.92
CA LYS A 80 14.10 -12.88 0.01
C LYS A 80 14.58 -13.81 -1.10
N GLU A 81 14.96 -15.04 -0.75
CA GLU A 81 15.37 -16.06 -1.73
C GLU A 81 14.22 -16.41 -2.69
N CYS A 82 13.01 -16.57 -2.17
CA CYS A 82 11.81 -16.80 -2.97
C CYS A 82 11.59 -15.68 -4.00
N ILE A 83 11.65 -14.42 -3.57
CA ILE A 83 11.48 -13.26 -4.45
C ILE A 83 12.58 -13.21 -5.52
N ILE A 84 13.85 -13.33 -5.11
CA ILE A 84 15.00 -13.23 -6.04
C ILE A 84 14.99 -14.36 -7.07
N THR A 85 14.58 -15.57 -6.67
CA THR A 85 14.55 -16.74 -7.56
C THR A 85 13.48 -16.63 -8.65
N HIS A 86 12.34 -16.00 -8.34
CA HIS A 86 11.18 -15.99 -9.23
C HIS A 86 10.96 -14.67 -9.95
N ARG A 87 11.60 -13.57 -9.52
CA ARG A 87 11.50 -12.28 -10.23
C ARG A 87 12.14 -12.35 -11.62
N ARG A 88 11.54 -11.65 -12.57
CA ARG A 88 12.06 -11.50 -13.94
C ARG A 88 12.35 -10.04 -14.23
N LYS A 89 13.35 -9.77 -15.07
CA LYS A 89 13.59 -8.41 -15.55
C LYS A 89 12.41 -7.95 -16.39
N GLY A 90 12.06 -6.66 -16.29
CA GLY A 90 10.94 -6.06 -17.00
C GLY A 90 9.73 -5.87 -16.10
N GLY A 91 8.56 -5.63 -16.67
CA GLY A 91 7.33 -5.32 -15.93
C GLY A 91 7.02 -3.82 -15.89
N ALA A 92 6.13 -3.44 -14.98
CA ALA A 92 5.71 -2.06 -14.80
C ALA A 92 5.92 -1.63 -13.34
N THR A 93 6.10 -0.33 -13.12
CA THR A 93 6.15 0.24 -11.77
C THR A 93 5.04 1.27 -11.60
N LEU A 94 4.52 1.38 -10.38
CA LEU A 94 3.53 2.36 -9.98
C LEU A 94 4.03 3.12 -8.75
N GLU A 95 4.03 4.43 -8.85
CA GLU A 95 4.07 5.36 -7.72
C GLU A 95 2.66 5.96 -7.57
N LEU A 96 1.99 5.65 -6.47
CA LEU A 96 0.68 6.17 -6.14
C LEU A 96 0.80 7.08 -4.92
N SER A 97 0.41 8.34 -5.05
CA SER A 97 0.29 9.25 -3.92
C SER A 97 -1.14 9.80 -3.78
N PHE A 98 -1.45 10.26 -2.58
CA PHE A 98 -2.65 11.05 -2.29
C PHE A 98 -2.23 12.49 -2.02
N ILE A 99 -2.94 13.45 -2.61
CA ILE A 99 -2.73 14.87 -2.41
C ILE A 99 -4.05 15.51 -1.95
N SER A 100 -4.01 16.29 -0.87
CA SER A 100 -5.15 17.06 -0.37
C SER A 100 -4.90 18.56 -0.55
N GLU A 101 -5.64 19.16 -1.47
CA GLU A 101 -5.69 20.60 -1.71
C GLU A 101 -6.83 21.28 -0.94
N ILE A 102 -7.53 20.54 -0.09
CA ILE A 102 -8.63 21.07 0.71
C ILE A 102 -8.05 21.86 1.89
N GLU A 103 -8.15 23.18 1.82
CA GLU A 103 -7.68 24.08 2.88
C GLU A 103 -8.30 23.76 4.24
N ASN A 104 -7.51 23.93 5.30
CA ASN A 104 -7.87 23.73 6.71
C ASN A 104 -8.20 22.29 7.13
N PHE A 105 -8.38 21.38 6.17
CA PHE A 105 -8.53 19.95 6.44
C PHE A 105 -7.19 19.24 6.34
N ARG A 106 -6.94 18.33 7.29
CA ARG A 106 -5.74 17.50 7.32
C ARG A 106 -6.10 16.03 7.25
N LEU A 107 -5.22 15.24 6.65
CA LEU A 107 -5.39 13.80 6.60
C LEU A 107 -5.35 13.21 8.01
N TRP A 108 -6.41 12.50 8.39
CA TRP A 108 -6.50 11.79 9.67
C TRP A 108 -6.45 10.29 9.45
N ARG A 109 -7.26 9.75 8.55
CA ARG A 109 -7.22 8.30 8.26
C ARG A 109 -7.27 8.05 6.78
N ILE A 110 -6.56 7.03 6.36
CA ILE A 110 -6.57 6.58 4.98
C ILE A 110 -6.68 5.08 4.91
N PHE A 111 -7.53 4.62 4.01
CA PHE A 111 -7.73 3.23 3.68
C PHE A 111 -7.74 3.13 2.17
N VAL A 112 -6.74 2.43 1.61
CA VAL A 112 -6.59 2.28 0.15
C VAL A 112 -6.45 0.81 -0.18
N ARG A 113 -7.21 0.38 -1.18
CA ARG A 113 -7.11 -0.94 -1.79
C ARG A 113 -6.72 -0.80 -3.25
N LEU A 114 -5.86 -1.71 -3.70
CA LEU A 114 -5.53 -1.95 -5.10
C LEU A 114 -6.01 -3.37 -5.43
N ASP A 115 -6.87 -3.50 -6.44
CA ASP A 115 -7.50 -4.76 -6.85
C ASP A 115 -8.15 -5.49 -5.66
N GLU A 116 -8.95 -4.75 -4.89
CA GLU A 116 -9.68 -5.20 -3.69
C GLU A 116 -8.80 -5.58 -2.49
N LYS A 117 -7.48 -5.54 -2.62
CA LYS A 117 -6.54 -5.88 -1.55
C LYS A 117 -6.01 -4.61 -0.87
N PRO A 118 -6.01 -4.55 0.47
CA PRO A 118 -5.49 -3.39 1.18
C PRO A 118 -3.99 -3.22 0.93
N ILE A 119 -3.60 -2.00 0.53
CA ILE A 119 -2.20 -1.60 0.33
C ILE A 119 -1.77 -0.52 1.33
N ARG A 120 -2.72 0.23 1.88
CA ARG A 120 -2.47 1.21 2.95
C ARG A 120 -3.66 1.26 3.89
N MET A 121 -3.36 1.18 5.19
CA MET A 121 -4.32 1.44 6.27
C MET A 121 -3.58 2.17 7.37
N GLU A 122 -3.92 3.43 7.58
CA GLU A 122 -3.20 4.24 8.55
C GLU A 122 -4.12 5.24 9.23
N GLU A 123 -3.95 5.33 10.55
CA GLU A 123 -4.44 6.44 11.35
C GLU A 123 -3.27 7.33 11.69
N ILE A 124 -3.37 8.59 11.28
CA ILE A 124 -2.35 9.62 11.47
C ILE A 124 -2.69 10.34 12.78
N SER A 125 -1.97 9.98 13.84
CA SER A 125 -2.16 10.50 15.19
C SER A 125 -1.47 11.84 15.43
N GLU A 126 -0.33 12.08 14.76
CA GLU A 126 0.41 13.32 14.84
C GLU A 126 0.04 14.24 13.69
N TYR A 127 -0.09 15.54 13.96
CA TYR A 127 -0.35 16.59 12.97
C TYR A 127 0.80 16.67 11.94
N LYS A 128 0.88 15.72 11.01
CA LYS A 128 1.72 15.84 9.84
C LYS A 128 1.06 16.85 8.93
N ASN A 129 1.75 17.96 8.67
CA ASN A 129 1.33 18.96 7.70
C ASN A 129 1.68 18.48 6.27
N GLU A 130 1.43 17.19 6.01
CA GLU A 130 1.71 16.53 4.75
C GLU A 130 0.43 16.65 3.92
N GLN A 131 0.45 17.57 2.94
CA GLN A 131 -0.58 17.65 1.91
C GLN A 131 -0.45 16.50 0.91
N GLU A 132 0.68 15.81 0.88
CA GLU A 132 0.94 14.66 0.02
C GLU A 132 1.36 13.45 0.86
N MET A 133 0.83 12.27 0.53
CA MET A 133 1.16 11.01 1.16
C MET A 133 1.42 9.93 0.12
N SER A 134 2.58 9.27 0.18
CA SER A 134 2.86 8.08 -0.62
C SER A 134 2.01 6.90 -0.15
N LEU A 135 1.23 6.31 -1.06
CA LEU A 135 0.32 5.20 -0.78
C LEU A 135 0.91 3.86 -1.23
N TYR A 136 1.59 3.86 -2.38
CA TYR A 136 2.20 2.68 -2.97
C TYR A 136 3.39 3.09 -3.82
N LYS A 137 4.48 2.34 -3.73
CA LYS A 137 5.64 2.50 -4.61
C LYS A 137 6.27 1.14 -4.86
N GLY A 138 6.20 0.67 -6.09
CA GLY A 138 6.80 -0.59 -6.48
C GLY A 138 6.23 -1.17 -7.76
N SER A 139 6.62 -2.41 -8.02
CA SER A 139 6.26 -3.10 -9.25
C SER A 139 4.81 -3.59 -9.27
N ILE A 140 4.15 -3.39 -10.40
CA ILE A 140 2.74 -3.71 -10.63
C ILE A 140 2.61 -4.58 -11.89
N LEU A 141 1.63 -5.48 -11.90
CA LEU A 141 1.30 -6.26 -13.11
C LEU A 141 0.75 -5.35 -14.21
N SER A 142 0.93 -5.75 -15.47
CA SER A 142 0.20 -5.14 -16.59
C SER A 142 -1.25 -5.60 -16.60
N GLY A 143 -2.15 -4.73 -17.04
CA GLY A 143 -3.58 -4.98 -17.17
C GLY A 143 -4.43 -3.88 -16.54
N ASP A 144 -5.73 -4.14 -16.45
CA ASP A 144 -6.66 -3.23 -15.81
C ASP A 144 -6.58 -3.35 -14.30
N HIS A 145 -6.43 -2.21 -13.63
CA HIS A 145 -6.35 -2.11 -12.19
C HIS A 145 -7.43 -1.22 -11.61
N LYS A 146 -7.81 -1.52 -10.38
CA LYS A 146 -8.80 -0.74 -9.64
C LYS A 146 -8.23 -0.26 -8.32
N ILE A 147 -8.18 1.06 -8.14
CA ILE A 147 -7.96 1.67 -6.83
C ILE A 147 -9.32 1.97 -6.21
N SER A 148 -9.47 1.67 -4.93
CA SER A 148 -10.60 2.15 -4.12
C SER A 148 -10.08 2.71 -2.81
N PHE A 149 -10.73 3.76 -2.32
CA PHE A 149 -10.26 4.49 -1.16
C PHE A 149 -11.40 4.94 -0.24
N VAL A 150 -11.06 5.04 1.03
CA VAL A 150 -11.80 5.79 2.04
C VAL A 150 -10.79 6.67 2.77
N ILE A 151 -11.00 7.98 2.72
CA ILE A 151 -10.11 8.99 3.28
C ILE A 151 -10.93 9.82 4.27
N LEU A 152 -10.40 10.00 5.47
CA LEU A 152 -10.98 10.85 6.49
C LEU A 152 -10.05 12.05 6.71
N LEU A 153 -10.60 13.23 6.47
CA LEU A 153 -9.94 14.49 6.75
C LEU A 153 -10.56 15.14 7.99
N LYS A 154 -9.76 15.88 8.75
CA LYS A 154 -10.18 16.54 9.99
C LYS A 154 -9.78 18.02 10.00
N SER A 155 -10.65 18.86 10.56
CA SER A 155 -10.39 20.27 10.88
C SER A 155 -11.03 20.61 12.23
N GLY A 156 -10.26 20.65 13.32
CA GLY A 156 -10.82 20.81 14.66
C GLY A 156 -11.77 19.65 15.01
N ASP A 157 -13.03 19.94 15.31
CA ASP A 157 -14.06 18.94 15.57
C ASP A 157 -14.75 18.43 14.29
N ASP A 158 -14.56 19.12 13.16
CA ASP A 158 -15.16 18.75 11.89
C ASP A 158 -14.41 17.58 11.24
N GLN A 159 -15.19 16.67 10.65
CA GLN A 159 -14.68 15.52 9.93
C GLN A 159 -15.33 15.44 8.56
N MET A 160 -14.53 15.02 7.58
CA MET A 160 -14.96 14.83 6.22
C MET A 160 -14.53 13.47 5.72
N LYS A 161 -15.47 12.74 5.12
CA LYS A 161 -15.21 11.44 4.52
C LYS A 161 -15.26 11.55 3.00
N LEU A 162 -14.17 11.19 2.36
CA LEU A 162 -14.06 11.02 0.92
C LEU A 162 -14.00 9.51 0.63
N SER A 163 -14.76 9.04 -0.35
CA SER A 163 -14.70 7.64 -0.78
C SER A 163 -14.98 7.53 -2.26
N GLY A 164 -14.28 6.62 -2.92
CA GLY A 164 -14.43 6.42 -4.35
C GLY A 164 -13.51 5.34 -4.86
N GLY A 165 -13.38 5.28 -6.18
CA GLY A 165 -12.44 4.41 -6.85
C GLY A 165 -12.31 4.75 -8.32
N PHE A 166 -11.19 4.34 -8.90
CA PHE A 166 -10.85 4.55 -10.29
C PHE A 166 -10.35 3.25 -10.89
N GLU A 167 -10.64 3.08 -12.17
CA GLU A 167 -10.07 2.02 -13.01
C GLU A 167 -9.07 2.67 -13.95
N PHE A 168 -7.91 2.04 -14.10
CA PHE A 168 -6.83 2.54 -14.95
C PHE A 168 -6.04 1.36 -15.54
N PRO A 169 -5.62 1.46 -16.81
CA PRO A 169 -4.79 0.44 -17.43
C PRO A 169 -3.32 0.67 -17.07
N ILE A 170 -2.57 -0.42 -16.93
CA ILE A 170 -1.11 -0.41 -16.81
C ILE A 170 -0.52 -1.28 -17.92
N GLU A 171 0.40 -0.72 -18.68
CA GLU A 171 1.26 -1.43 -19.63
C GLU A 171 2.69 -1.51 -19.08
N PHE A 172 3.66 -1.92 -19.91
CA PHE A 172 5.07 -1.88 -19.51
C PHE A 172 5.55 -0.43 -19.41
N GLY A 173 6.10 -0.04 -18.26
CA GLY A 173 6.58 1.33 -18.05
C GLY A 173 6.64 1.74 -16.59
N ASN A 174 6.82 3.04 -16.35
CA ASN A 174 6.76 3.64 -15.01
C ASN A 174 5.56 4.58 -14.98
N TYR A 175 4.70 4.41 -13.99
CA TYR A 175 3.47 5.17 -13.83
C TYR A 175 3.52 5.97 -12.53
N ILE A 176 3.15 7.25 -12.62
CA ILE A 176 3.03 8.13 -11.46
C ILE A 176 1.59 8.61 -11.42
N ILE A 177 0.83 8.07 -10.48
CA ILE A 177 -0.59 8.33 -10.35
C ILE A 177 -0.85 9.08 -9.05
N LYS A 178 -1.67 10.12 -9.12
CA LYS A 178 -2.07 10.93 -7.97
C LYS A 178 -3.57 10.86 -7.74
N LEU A 179 -3.97 10.61 -6.51
CA LEU A 179 -5.33 10.83 -6.03
C LEU A 179 -5.40 12.25 -5.46
N VAL A 180 -5.98 13.19 -6.22
CA VAL A 180 -6.03 14.60 -5.83
C VAL A 180 -7.41 14.93 -5.29
N ALA A 181 -7.50 15.31 -4.02
CA ALA A 181 -8.72 15.81 -3.40
C ALA A 181 -8.72 17.34 -3.38
N PHE A 182 -9.72 17.94 -4.00
CA PHE A 182 -9.85 19.40 -4.11
C PHE A 182 -11.31 19.84 -4.03
N ARG A 183 -11.52 21.14 -3.86
CA ARG A 183 -12.83 21.78 -3.93
C ARG A 183 -13.01 22.39 -5.32
N ASP A 184 -14.05 21.99 -6.04
CA ASP A 184 -14.32 22.48 -7.39
C ASP A 184 -14.92 23.90 -7.40
N GLU A 185 -15.20 24.43 -8.61
CA GLU A 185 -15.71 25.78 -8.83
C GLU A 185 -17.08 26.05 -8.20
N ILE A 186 -17.89 25.01 -7.96
CA ILE A 186 -19.20 25.11 -7.31
C ILE A 186 -19.14 24.82 -5.80
N GLY A 187 -17.93 24.59 -5.28
CA GLY A 187 -17.69 24.34 -3.87
C GLY A 187 -17.84 22.88 -3.44
N GLU A 188 -18.09 21.95 -4.37
CA GLU A 188 -18.17 20.52 -4.08
C GLU A 188 -16.78 19.90 -3.99
N ILE A 189 -16.65 18.83 -3.21
CA ILE A 189 -15.37 18.17 -2.99
C ILE A 189 -15.28 16.96 -3.89
N ARG A 190 -14.21 16.90 -4.67
CA ARG A 190 -13.95 15.83 -5.63
C ARG A 190 -12.61 15.21 -5.35
N VAL A 191 -12.51 13.93 -5.70
CA VAL A 191 -11.23 13.26 -5.87
C VAL A 191 -11.12 12.92 -7.34
N VAL A 192 -9.96 13.15 -7.94
CA VAL A 192 -9.63 12.78 -9.33
C VAL A 192 -8.39 11.91 -9.35
N LEU A 193 -8.22 11.20 -10.46
CA LEU A 193 -7.01 10.48 -10.79
C LEU A 193 -6.23 11.31 -11.81
N GLU A 194 -5.00 11.70 -11.46
CA GLU A 194 -4.07 12.36 -12.38
C GLU A 194 -2.92 11.41 -12.71
N ASP A 195 -2.49 11.45 -13.97
CA ASP A 195 -1.32 10.72 -14.50
C ASP A 195 -0.33 11.78 -14.99
N ASP A 196 0.92 11.71 -14.55
CA ASP A 196 1.99 12.67 -14.86
C ASP A 196 2.73 12.34 -16.17
#